data_AF-A0A3A8ZLT0-F1
#
_entry.id   AF-A0A3A8ZLT0-F1
#
_cell.length_a   1.000
_cell.length_b   1.000
_cell.length_c   1.000
_cell.angle_alpha   90.00
_cell.angle_beta   90.00
_cell.angle_gamma   90.00
#
_symmetry.space_group_name_H-M   'P 1'
#
loop_
_entity.id
_entity.type
_entity.pdbx_description
1 polymer ?
#
loop_
_entity_poly.entity_id
_entity_poly.type
_entity_poly.pdbx_seq_one_letter_code
_entity_poly.pdbx_strand_id
1 'polypeptide(L)'
;MKKILFEDASNTPSSVLLNSSVYGENIYFSEGCSKILDKCISIMNPDDTIYILYDVSPNNTNTITGYNKLKEAIRENGLKNVYVIPIICIEYYICQMFYKFHYFNYSKNLSDLIDNLVKTFNYNEVLDRISKDKNLSESLEHIYKHIIENQGMICIHNKFRYDSNGKTRIKNDPRGIFYVKDCNCDRRYCKINSTDSLELKANRLYTELPIYIVDSNDKQTILKEMQIEIYPTTIDEVLQKQQDFYDNICEEMGINSIKV
;
A
#
# COMPACT_ATOMS: atom_id res chain seq x y z
N MET A 1 11.51 -19.49 6.30
CA MET A 1 11.14 -18.17 6.89
C MET A 1 10.09 -17.51 6.01
N LYS A 2 9.22 -16.64 6.54
CA LYS A 2 8.24 -15.94 5.69
C LYS A 2 8.79 -14.57 5.25
N LYS A 3 8.45 -14.12 4.04
CA LYS A 3 8.92 -12.85 3.46
C LYS A 3 7.82 -12.21 2.64
N ILE A 4 7.80 -10.88 2.59
CA ILE A 4 6.89 -10.12 1.72
C ILE A 4 7.73 -9.36 0.69
N LEU A 5 7.33 -9.39 -0.57
CA LEU A 5 7.98 -8.71 -1.69
C LEU A 5 6.98 -7.78 -2.37
N PHE A 6 7.36 -6.52 -2.54
CA PHE A 6 6.60 -5.51 -3.29
C PHE A 6 7.31 -5.15 -4.60
N GLU A 7 6.53 -4.65 -5.55
CA GLU A 7 7.04 -4.04 -6.79
C GLU A 7 7.86 -2.76 -6.55
N ASP A 8 7.47 -1.96 -5.55
CA ASP A 8 7.96 -0.60 -5.35
C ASP A 8 9.49 -0.45 -5.25
N ALA A 9 9.94 0.79 -5.36
CA ALA A 9 11.30 1.17 -5.00
C ALA A 9 11.45 1.29 -3.47
N SER A 10 12.56 0.82 -2.91
CA SER A 10 12.85 0.83 -1.46
C SER A 10 12.89 2.23 -0.84
N ASN A 11 13.02 3.27 -1.67
CA ASN A 11 13.09 4.67 -1.25
C ASN A 11 11.78 5.45 -1.43
N THR A 12 10.69 4.79 -1.81
CA THR A 12 9.35 5.41 -1.78
C THR A 12 8.91 5.60 -0.32
N PRO A 13 8.02 6.56 -0.03
CA PRO A 13 7.57 6.79 1.34
C PRO A 13 6.88 5.58 1.98
N SER A 14 6.06 4.86 1.21
CA SER A 14 5.39 3.64 1.63
C SER A 14 6.40 2.57 2.03
N SER A 15 7.42 2.34 1.20
CA SER A 15 8.48 1.35 1.47
C SER A 15 9.29 1.69 2.71
N VAL A 16 9.68 2.96 2.90
CA VAL A 16 10.41 3.39 4.09
C VAL A 16 9.58 3.21 5.36
N LEU A 17 8.28 3.50 5.28
CA LEU A 17 7.37 3.31 6.41
C LEU A 17 7.20 1.82 6.74
N LEU A 18 6.96 0.97 5.74
CA LEU A 18 6.79 -0.49 5.92
C LEU A 18 8.03 -1.14 6.55
N ASN A 19 9.23 -0.71 6.16
CA ASN A 19 10.49 -1.18 6.75
C ASN A 19 10.64 -0.86 8.25
N SER A 20 9.82 0.05 8.77
CA SER A 20 9.81 0.42 10.20
C SER A 20 8.79 -0.37 11.02
N SER A 21 8.10 -1.35 10.41
CA SER A 21 7.13 -2.22 11.09
C SER A 21 7.82 -3.36 11.85
N VAL A 22 7.07 -4.08 12.69
CA VAL A 22 7.56 -5.28 13.40
C VAL A 22 8.06 -6.39 12.47
N TYR A 23 7.72 -6.32 11.18
CA TYR A 23 8.16 -7.27 10.16
C TYR A 23 9.10 -6.67 9.12
N GLY A 24 9.55 -5.42 9.30
CA GLY A 24 10.25 -4.64 8.30
C GLY A 24 11.51 -5.32 7.73
N GLU A 25 12.27 -6.03 8.56
CA GLU A 25 13.48 -6.76 8.13
C GLU A 25 13.21 -7.88 7.11
N ASN A 26 11.95 -8.33 6.98
CA ASN A 26 11.51 -9.38 6.08
C ASN A 26 10.60 -8.85 4.95
N ILE A 27 10.58 -7.52 4.76
CA ILE A 27 9.92 -6.85 3.64
C ILE A 27 10.98 -6.45 2.61
N TYR A 28 10.74 -6.82 1.36
CA TYR A 28 11.64 -6.60 0.24
C TYR A 28 10.93 -5.82 -0.87
N PHE A 29 11.74 -5.14 -1.67
CA PHE A 29 11.30 -4.26 -2.76
C PHE A 29 12.07 -4.63 -4.03
N SER A 30 11.38 -4.82 -5.15
CA SER A 30 12.02 -5.24 -6.41
C SER A 30 12.58 -4.09 -7.23
N GLU A 31 12.20 -2.84 -6.95
CA GLU A 31 12.58 -1.67 -7.75
C GLU A 31 12.02 -1.75 -9.19
N GLY A 32 10.74 -2.16 -9.30
CA GLY A 32 9.94 -2.23 -10.53
C GLY A 32 9.46 -3.65 -10.90
N CYS A 33 8.36 -3.74 -11.66
CA CYS A 33 7.71 -5.00 -12.03
C CYS A 33 8.63 -5.98 -12.76
N SER A 34 9.49 -5.48 -13.65
CA SER A 34 10.38 -6.32 -14.46
C SER A 34 11.44 -7.07 -13.65
N LYS A 35 11.68 -6.69 -12.39
CA LYS A 35 12.70 -7.27 -11.51
C LYS A 35 12.13 -8.17 -10.43
N ILE A 36 10.80 -8.31 -10.34
CA ILE A 36 10.16 -9.04 -9.23
C ILE A 36 10.62 -10.50 -9.17
N LEU A 37 10.66 -11.20 -10.31
CA LEU A 37 11.07 -12.60 -10.36
C LEU A 37 12.54 -12.76 -9.92
N ASP A 38 13.44 -11.98 -10.50
CA ASP A 38 14.87 -12.02 -10.15
C ASP A 38 15.07 -11.69 -8.67
N LYS A 39 14.36 -10.69 -8.15
CA LYS A 39 14.41 -10.32 -6.74
C LYS A 39 13.90 -11.47 -5.88
N CYS A 40 12.76 -12.07 -6.21
CA CYS A 40 12.18 -13.21 -5.52
C CYS A 40 13.18 -14.37 -5.41
N ILE A 41 13.79 -14.77 -6.53
CA ILE A 41 14.80 -15.83 -6.57
C ILE A 41 16.02 -15.45 -5.71
N SER A 42 16.49 -14.21 -5.80
CA SER A 42 17.67 -13.75 -5.05
C SER A 42 17.50 -13.75 -3.53
N ILE A 43 16.27 -13.59 -3.03
CA ILE A 43 15.97 -13.55 -1.60
C ILE A 43 15.47 -14.88 -1.06
N MET A 44 15.22 -15.88 -1.90
CA MET A 44 14.60 -17.15 -1.52
C MET A 44 15.64 -18.16 -1.03
N ASN A 45 15.43 -18.71 0.17
CA ASN A 45 16.10 -19.93 0.64
C ASN A 45 15.16 -21.15 0.51
N PRO A 46 15.66 -22.40 0.56
CA PRO A 46 14.86 -23.61 0.34
C PRO A 46 13.59 -23.74 1.20
N ASP A 47 13.62 -23.22 2.43
CA ASP A 47 12.51 -23.31 3.39
C ASP A 47 11.74 -21.99 3.55
N ASP A 48 11.92 -21.07 2.61
CA ASP A 48 11.21 -19.80 2.64
C ASP A 48 9.84 -19.86 1.99
N THR A 49 8.93 -19.05 2.52
CA THR A 49 7.66 -18.71 1.91
C THR A 49 7.67 -17.25 1.54
N ILE A 50 7.44 -16.92 0.28
CA ILE A 50 7.43 -15.54 -0.21
C ILE A 50 6.00 -15.18 -0.64
N TYR A 51 5.51 -14.07 -0.11
CA TYR A 51 4.26 -13.45 -0.55
C TYR A 51 4.63 -12.23 -1.39
N ILE A 52 4.28 -12.25 -2.67
CA ILE A 52 4.49 -11.14 -3.60
C ILE A 52 3.21 -10.34 -3.64
N LEU A 53 3.23 -9.12 -3.11
CA LEU A 53 2.15 -8.16 -3.29
C LEU A 53 2.39 -7.43 -4.61
N TYR A 54 1.52 -7.69 -5.60
CA TYR A 54 1.68 -7.22 -6.96
C TYR A 54 0.55 -6.25 -7.33
N ASP A 55 0.90 -5.10 -7.91
CA ASP A 55 -0.06 -4.08 -8.30
C ASP A 55 -0.87 -4.52 -9.52
N VAL A 56 -2.19 -4.62 -9.35
CA VAL A 56 -3.17 -4.99 -10.36
C VAL A 56 -4.31 -3.98 -10.32
N SER A 57 -4.25 -2.96 -11.18
CA SER A 57 -5.38 -2.05 -11.36
C SER A 57 -6.38 -2.66 -12.35
N PRO A 58 -7.66 -2.85 -11.99
CA PRO A 58 -8.63 -3.52 -12.88
C PRO A 58 -8.89 -2.80 -14.22
N ASN A 59 -8.69 -1.48 -14.26
CA ASN A 59 -8.75 -0.70 -15.50
C ASN A 59 -7.42 -0.58 -16.25
N ASN A 60 -6.40 -1.38 -15.90
CA ASN A 60 -5.09 -1.34 -16.53
C ASN A 60 -4.68 -2.73 -17.04
N THR A 61 -4.80 -2.94 -18.35
CA THR A 61 -4.47 -4.22 -18.99
C THR A 61 -2.99 -4.60 -18.87
N ASN A 62 -2.09 -3.63 -18.71
CA ASN A 62 -0.66 -3.89 -18.56
C ASN A 62 -0.34 -4.53 -17.21
N THR A 63 -0.96 -4.04 -16.12
CA THR A 63 -0.75 -4.61 -14.77
C THR A 63 -1.35 -6.01 -14.68
N ILE A 64 -2.53 -6.23 -15.27
CA ILE A 64 -3.16 -7.56 -15.35
C ILE A 64 -2.27 -8.55 -16.14
N THR A 65 -1.72 -8.11 -17.28
CA THR A 65 -0.81 -8.92 -18.09
C THR A 65 0.46 -9.24 -17.34
N GLY A 66 1.05 -8.27 -16.63
CA GLY A 66 2.24 -8.45 -15.81
C GLY A 66 2.03 -9.47 -14.69
N TYR A 67 0.91 -9.36 -13.97
CA TYR A 67 0.51 -10.29 -12.93
C TYR A 67 0.39 -11.73 -13.43
N ASN A 68 -0.30 -11.95 -14.56
CA ASN A 68 -0.47 -13.28 -15.14
C ASN A 68 0.88 -13.88 -15.59
N LYS A 69 1.72 -13.09 -16.26
CA LYS A 69 3.07 -13.50 -16.66
C LYS A 69 3.93 -13.89 -15.45
N LEU A 70 3.83 -13.13 -14.36
CA LEU A 70 4.56 -13.46 -13.14
C LEU A 70 4.08 -14.80 -12.56
N LYS A 71 2.78 -15.03 -12.45
CA LYS A 71 2.22 -16.32 -11.97
C LYS A 71 2.69 -17.49 -12.83
N GLU A 72 2.69 -17.33 -14.15
CA GLU A 72 3.20 -18.34 -15.08
C GLU A 72 4.69 -18.61 -14.85
N ALA A 73 5.51 -17.55 -14.74
CA ALA A 73 6.93 -17.69 -14.50
C ALA A 73 7.25 -18.37 -13.16
N ILE A 74 6.51 -18.05 -12.08
CA ILE A 74 6.63 -18.73 -10.78
C ILE A 74 6.37 -20.25 -10.93
N ARG A 75 5.32 -20.61 -11.67
CA ARG A 75 4.97 -22.02 -11.94
C ARG A 75 6.03 -22.72 -12.78
N GLU A 76 6.52 -22.08 -13.84
CA GLU A 76 7.53 -22.63 -14.75
C GLU A 76 8.89 -22.84 -14.06
N ASN A 77 9.24 -21.97 -13.12
CA ASN A 77 10.44 -22.12 -12.28
C ASN A 77 10.24 -23.13 -11.13
N GLY A 78 9.06 -23.75 -10.99
CA GLY A 78 8.79 -24.75 -9.96
C GLY A 78 8.79 -24.20 -8.53
N LEU A 79 8.53 -22.90 -8.37
CA LEU A 79 8.59 -22.19 -7.08
C LEU A 79 7.31 -22.44 -6.26
N LYS A 80 7.31 -23.50 -5.44
CA LYS A 80 6.10 -23.98 -4.73
C LYS A 80 5.67 -23.14 -3.53
N ASN A 81 6.59 -22.40 -2.91
CA ASN A 81 6.34 -21.61 -1.71
C ASN A 81 6.27 -20.11 -2.01
N VAL A 82 5.87 -19.74 -3.23
CA VAL A 82 5.72 -18.36 -3.66
C VAL A 82 4.26 -18.11 -4.01
N TYR A 83 3.65 -17.14 -3.33
CA TYR A 83 2.26 -16.76 -3.52
C TYR A 83 2.22 -15.34 -4.08
N VAL A 84 1.65 -15.18 -5.27
CA VAL A 84 1.39 -13.85 -5.85
C VAL A 84 0.00 -13.41 -5.41
N ILE A 85 -0.10 -12.31 -4.69
CA ILE A 85 -1.33 -11.76 -4.14
C ILE A 85 -1.57 -10.41 -4.84
N PRO A 86 -2.72 -10.24 -5.50
CA PRO A 86 -3.04 -9.00 -6.20
C PRO A 86 -3.36 -7.89 -5.17
N ILE A 87 -2.95 -6.67 -5.46
CA ILE A 87 -3.36 -5.46 -4.73
C ILE A 87 -3.64 -4.34 -5.72
N ILE A 88 -4.61 -3.45 -5.50
CA ILE A 88 -4.87 -2.37 -6.47
C ILE A 88 -3.61 -1.51 -6.64
N CYS A 89 -3.05 -1.11 -5.51
CA CYS A 89 -1.78 -0.42 -5.30
C CYS A 89 -1.56 -0.27 -3.79
N ILE A 90 -0.35 0.04 -3.35
CA ILE A 90 -0.09 0.34 -1.94
C ILE A 90 -0.81 1.62 -1.46
N GLU A 91 -1.05 2.59 -2.34
CA GLU A 91 -1.77 3.82 -2.00
C GLU A 91 -3.20 3.59 -1.56
N TYR A 92 -3.87 2.54 -2.04
CA TYR A 92 -5.18 2.13 -1.55
C TYR A 92 -5.13 1.80 -0.05
N TYR A 93 -4.16 0.97 0.37
CA TYR A 93 -4.00 0.58 1.77
C TYR A 93 -3.55 1.74 2.66
N ILE A 94 -2.76 2.68 2.12
CA ILE A 94 -2.45 3.93 2.81
C ILE A 94 -3.72 4.76 3.03
N CYS A 95 -4.59 4.86 2.02
CA CYS A 95 -5.87 5.55 2.16
C CYS A 95 -6.76 4.87 3.20
N GLN A 96 -6.82 3.54 3.22
CA GLN A 96 -7.56 2.78 4.24
C GLN A 96 -7.03 3.04 5.65
N MET A 97 -5.71 2.96 5.83
CA MET A 97 -5.07 3.32 7.09
C MET A 97 -5.39 4.77 7.49
N PHE A 98 -5.28 5.72 6.55
CA PHE A 98 -5.52 7.12 6.83
C PHE A 98 -6.98 7.41 7.21
N TYR A 99 -7.93 6.73 6.57
CA TYR A 99 -9.34 6.79 6.92
C TYR A 99 -9.59 6.21 8.33
N LYS A 100 -9.17 4.96 8.56
CA LYS A 100 -9.41 4.20 9.80
C LYS A 100 -8.81 4.86 11.04
N PHE A 101 -7.62 5.43 10.92
CA PHE A 101 -6.92 6.06 12.04
C PHE A 101 -7.00 7.59 12.05
N HIS A 102 -7.88 8.16 11.22
CA HIS A 102 -8.17 9.60 11.16
C HIS A 102 -6.96 10.49 10.84
N TYR A 103 -6.04 10.00 10.00
CA TYR A 103 -4.96 10.82 9.45
C TYR A 103 -5.44 11.76 8.33
N PHE A 104 -6.64 11.53 7.79
CA PHE A 104 -7.22 12.44 6.81
C PHE A 104 -7.64 13.77 7.43
N ASN A 105 -7.19 14.89 6.85
CA ASN A 105 -7.77 16.20 7.13
C ASN A 105 -8.81 16.47 6.06
N TYR A 106 -10.03 15.95 6.28
CA TYR A 106 -11.19 16.05 5.39
C TYR A 106 -11.41 17.48 4.90
N SER A 107 -10.80 17.82 3.77
CA SER A 107 -11.19 19.01 3.02
C SER A 107 -12.53 18.69 2.37
N LYS A 108 -13.43 19.69 2.28
CA LYS A 108 -14.76 19.50 1.66
C LYS A 108 -14.67 18.96 0.23
N ASN A 109 -13.54 19.17 -0.43
CA ASN A 109 -13.34 18.72 -1.79
C ASN A 109 -13.00 17.23 -1.85
N LEU A 110 -12.38 16.59 -0.86
CA LEU A 110 -11.97 15.17 -0.98
C LEU A 110 -12.90 14.18 -0.28
N SER A 111 -13.86 14.64 0.53
CA SER A 111 -14.75 13.74 1.28
C SER A 111 -15.47 12.75 0.39
N ASP A 112 -15.96 13.20 -0.75
CA ASP A 112 -16.64 12.39 -1.75
C ASP A 112 -15.75 11.27 -2.34
N LEU A 113 -14.49 11.58 -2.67
CA LEU A 113 -13.53 10.54 -3.12
C LEU A 113 -13.21 9.53 -2.03
N ILE A 114 -13.11 9.98 -0.77
CA ILE A 114 -12.84 9.11 0.38
C ILE A 114 -14.05 8.20 0.65
N ASP A 115 -15.24 8.78 0.71
CA ASP A 115 -16.48 8.04 0.96
C ASP A 115 -16.72 6.99 -0.14
N ASN A 116 -16.55 7.38 -1.40
CA ASN A 116 -16.83 6.49 -2.52
C ASN A 116 -15.68 5.51 -2.82
N LEU A 117 -14.39 5.87 -2.77
CA LEU A 117 -13.32 4.94 -3.18
C LEU A 117 -12.61 4.22 -2.04
N VAL A 118 -12.70 4.73 -0.81
CA VAL A 118 -12.01 4.15 0.36
C VAL A 118 -13.00 3.38 1.23
N LYS A 119 -14.16 3.99 1.49
CA LYS A 119 -15.15 3.42 2.41
C LYS A 119 -16.11 2.42 1.75
N THR A 120 -16.67 2.74 0.58
CA THR A 120 -17.70 1.89 -0.05
C THR A 120 -17.28 1.25 -1.37
N PHE A 121 -16.20 1.74 -2.00
CA PHE A 121 -15.81 1.39 -3.38
C PHE A 121 -17.00 1.49 -4.37
N ASN A 122 -17.56 2.69 -4.54
CA ASN A 122 -18.53 3.02 -5.58
C ASN A 122 -17.84 3.86 -6.65
N TYR A 123 -17.35 3.21 -7.70
CA TYR A 123 -16.59 3.89 -8.76
C TYR A 123 -17.48 4.75 -9.65
N ASN A 124 -18.75 4.35 -9.84
CA ASN A 124 -19.72 5.05 -10.69
C ASN A 124 -19.99 6.49 -10.21
N GLU A 125 -20.11 6.70 -8.90
CA GLU A 125 -20.31 8.04 -8.32
C GLU A 125 -19.09 8.97 -8.51
N VAL A 126 -17.92 8.40 -8.83
CA VAL A 126 -16.67 9.15 -8.97
C VAL A 126 -16.31 9.42 -10.44
N LEU A 127 -16.83 8.65 -11.40
CA LEU A 127 -16.65 8.85 -12.83
C LEU A 127 -17.01 10.28 -13.28
N ASP A 128 -18.15 10.76 -12.78
CA ASP A 128 -18.71 12.06 -13.10
C ASP A 128 -17.80 13.20 -12.63
N ARG A 129 -16.98 12.92 -11.61
CA ARG A 129 -16.00 13.84 -11.06
C ARG A 129 -14.66 13.75 -11.76
N ILE A 130 -14.18 12.54 -12.04
CA ILE A 130 -12.96 12.29 -12.82
C ILE A 130 -13.06 13.00 -14.17
N SER A 131 -14.20 12.89 -14.85
CA SER A 131 -14.42 13.54 -16.15
C SER A 131 -14.42 15.07 -16.11
N LYS A 132 -14.76 15.68 -14.95
CA LYS A 132 -14.85 17.14 -14.78
C LYS A 132 -13.55 17.76 -14.27
N ASP A 133 -12.76 17.03 -13.48
CA ASP A 133 -11.49 17.51 -12.92
C ASP A 133 -10.31 17.09 -13.80
N LYS A 134 -9.76 18.04 -14.55
CA LYS A 134 -8.60 17.83 -15.42
C LYS A 134 -7.32 17.39 -14.68
N ASN A 135 -7.29 17.47 -13.36
CA ASN A 135 -6.17 17.03 -12.53
C ASN A 135 -6.36 15.61 -11.96
N LEU A 136 -7.53 15.00 -12.14
CA LEU A 136 -7.80 13.62 -11.77
C LEU A 136 -7.56 12.70 -12.97
N SER A 137 -6.87 11.58 -12.72
CA SER A 137 -6.57 10.55 -13.71
C SER A 137 -7.62 9.43 -13.63
N GLU A 138 -7.82 8.68 -14.72
CA GLU A 138 -8.66 7.48 -14.72
C GLU A 138 -7.99 6.30 -13.99
N SER A 139 -6.65 6.26 -13.92
CA SER A 139 -5.92 5.24 -13.13
C SER A 139 -6.26 5.33 -11.64
N LEU A 140 -6.69 4.22 -11.03
CA LEU A 140 -7.01 4.12 -9.61
C LEU A 140 -5.81 4.50 -8.73
N GLU A 141 -4.61 4.02 -9.08
CA GLU A 141 -3.36 4.36 -8.39
C GLU A 141 -3.16 5.89 -8.35
N HIS A 142 -3.34 6.56 -9.49
CA HIS A 142 -3.21 8.02 -9.55
C HIS A 142 -4.30 8.74 -8.74
N ILE A 143 -5.52 8.20 -8.67
CA ILE A 143 -6.59 8.77 -7.83
C ILE A 143 -6.22 8.64 -6.35
N TYR A 144 -5.76 7.47 -5.89
CA TYR A 144 -5.33 7.31 -4.50
C TYR A 144 -4.11 8.18 -4.17
N LYS A 145 -3.15 8.31 -5.10
CA LYS A 145 -2.05 9.29 -4.98
C LYS A 145 -2.59 10.71 -4.85
N HIS A 146 -3.56 11.11 -5.67
CA HIS A 146 -4.19 12.42 -5.57
C HIS A 146 -4.86 12.63 -4.21
N ILE A 147 -5.57 11.63 -3.68
CA ILE A 147 -6.16 11.68 -2.34
C ILE A 147 -5.06 11.91 -1.30
N ILE A 148 -3.96 11.15 -1.33
CA ILE A 148 -2.83 11.25 -0.38
C ILE A 148 -2.10 12.60 -0.48
N GLU A 149 -1.85 13.09 -1.68
CA GLU A 149 -1.13 14.36 -1.91
C GLU A 149 -1.94 15.59 -1.54
N ASN A 150 -3.27 15.50 -1.58
CA ASN A 150 -4.17 16.61 -1.25
C ASN A 150 -4.76 16.50 0.16
N GLN A 151 -4.24 15.57 0.98
CA GLN A 151 -4.51 15.52 2.41
C GLN A 151 -4.13 16.83 3.09
N GLY A 152 -4.95 17.37 3.99
CA GLY A 152 -4.61 18.64 4.65
C GLY A 152 -3.48 18.59 5.69
N MET A 153 -2.76 17.46 5.88
CA MET A 153 -1.63 17.34 6.81
C MET A 153 -0.29 17.47 6.09
N ILE A 154 0.48 18.51 6.43
CA ILE A 154 1.73 18.84 5.74
C ILE A 154 2.79 17.73 5.84
N CYS A 155 2.80 16.97 6.94
CA CYS A 155 3.83 15.95 7.18
C CYS A 155 3.68 14.70 6.32
N ILE A 156 2.49 14.47 5.77
CA ILE A 156 2.15 13.39 4.84
C ILE A 156 2.59 13.76 3.43
N HIS A 157 2.59 15.05 3.07
CA HIS A 157 2.98 15.46 1.72
C HIS A 157 4.42 15.12 1.45
N ASN A 158 4.65 14.24 0.49
CA ASN A 158 5.99 13.86 0.09
C ASN A 158 6.46 14.73 -1.09
N LYS A 159 6.96 15.93 -0.79
CA LYS A 159 7.58 16.80 -1.80
C LYS A 159 9.10 16.73 -1.71
N PHE A 160 9.71 16.30 -2.80
CA PHE A 160 11.16 16.36 -2.96
C PHE A 160 11.58 17.66 -3.62
N ARG A 161 12.77 18.14 -3.27
CA ARG A 161 13.47 19.13 -4.09
C ARG A 161 14.38 18.35 -5.04
N TYR A 162 14.32 18.70 -6.31
CA TYR A 162 15.26 18.20 -7.30
C TYR A 162 16.34 19.27 -7.47
N ASP A 163 17.60 18.88 -7.26
CA ASP A 163 18.76 19.69 -7.62
C ASP A 163 19.70 18.90 -8.54
N SER A 164 20.78 19.54 -8.98
CA SER A 164 21.77 18.93 -9.90
C SER A 164 22.48 17.71 -9.31
N ASN A 165 22.35 17.45 -8.01
CA ASN A 165 22.91 16.28 -7.31
C ASN A 165 21.83 15.22 -7.01
N GLY A 166 20.62 15.40 -7.53
CA GLY A 166 19.52 14.46 -7.42
C GLY A 166 18.42 14.90 -6.44
N LYS A 167 17.82 13.90 -5.79
CA LYS A 167 16.64 14.06 -4.94
C LYS A 167 17.07 14.47 -3.53
N THR A 168 16.97 15.76 -3.21
CA THR A 168 17.34 16.26 -1.88
C THR A 168 16.10 16.67 -1.09
N ARG A 169 16.05 16.26 0.18
CA ARG A 169 15.03 16.73 1.11
C ARG A 169 15.40 18.14 1.58
N ILE A 170 14.44 19.06 1.55
CA ILE A 170 14.66 20.39 2.09
C ILE A 170 14.89 20.25 3.60
N LYS A 171 16.05 20.73 4.08
CA LYS A 171 16.38 20.76 5.50
C LYS A 171 15.31 21.59 6.24
N ASN A 172 14.75 21.03 7.31
CA ASN A 172 13.66 21.62 8.11
C ASN A 172 12.27 21.69 7.44
N ASP A 173 12.04 21.03 6.28
CA ASP A 173 10.68 20.90 5.73
C ASP A 173 9.93 19.78 6.45
N PRO A 174 8.73 20.05 7.04
CA PRO A 174 7.94 19.03 7.70
C PRO A 174 7.39 17.96 6.75
N ARG A 175 7.44 18.18 5.43
CA ARG A 175 6.97 17.26 4.39
C ARG A 175 7.68 15.91 4.40
N GLY A 176 6.91 14.85 4.20
CA GLY A 176 7.34 13.45 4.22
C GLY A 176 7.84 12.96 5.59
N ILE A 177 7.72 13.75 6.67
CA ILE A 177 8.14 13.33 8.02
C ILE A 177 7.33 12.13 8.49
N PHE A 178 6.06 12.07 8.08
CA PHE A 178 5.14 11.00 8.45
C PHE A 178 5.74 9.60 8.23
N TYR A 179 6.46 9.39 7.14
CA TYR A 179 6.93 8.06 6.73
C TYR A 179 8.28 7.63 7.33
N VAL A 180 9.02 8.54 7.96
CA VAL A 180 10.46 8.29 8.24
C VAL A 180 10.90 8.55 9.67
N LYS A 181 10.05 9.17 10.51
CA LYS A 181 10.34 9.41 11.93
C LYS A 181 9.05 9.69 12.70
N ASP A 182 9.17 9.73 14.02
CA ASP A 182 8.10 10.20 14.90
C ASP A 182 7.69 11.62 14.49
N CYS A 183 6.38 11.87 14.40
CA CYS A 183 5.93 13.19 14.02
C CYS A 183 5.97 14.12 15.24
N ASN A 184 6.98 15.00 15.22
CA ASN A 184 7.13 16.13 16.12
C ASN A 184 6.45 17.39 15.56
N CYS A 185 5.41 17.20 14.77
CA CYS A 185 4.76 18.28 14.06
C CYS A 185 4.01 19.14 15.09
N ASP A 186 4.22 20.46 15.08
CA ASP A 186 3.42 21.38 15.90
C ASP A 186 1.93 21.13 15.59
N ARG A 187 1.08 21.07 16.64
CA ARG A 187 -0.38 20.88 16.51
C ARG A 187 -1.02 21.88 15.55
N ARG A 188 -0.34 23.01 15.25
CA ARG A 188 -0.73 23.96 14.20
C ARG A 188 -0.79 23.37 12.78
N TYR A 189 -0.02 22.32 12.48
CA TYR A 189 0.09 21.74 11.15
C TYR A 189 -0.48 20.32 11.04
N CYS A 190 -0.81 19.70 12.17
CA CYS A 190 -1.16 18.29 12.27
C CYS A 190 -2.19 18.06 13.40
N LYS A 191 -3.29 17.35 13.13
CA LYS A 191 -4.39 17.10 14.09
C LYS A 191 -4.04 16.01 15.12
N ILE A 192 -4.94 15.74 16.07
CA ILE A 192 -4.87 14.62 17.03
C ILE A 192 -4.53 13.31 16.28
N ASN A 193 -3.71 12.44 16.87
CA ASN A 193 -3.08 11.23 16.30
C ASN A 193 -1.93 11.45 15.31
N SER A 194 -1.66 12.69 14.90
CA SER A 194 -0.43 12.94 14.14
C SER A 194 0.85 12.72 14.93
N THR A 195 0.79 12.69 16.26
CA THR A 195 1.96 12.46 17.15
C THR A 195 2.35 10.99 17.26
N ASP A 196 1.73 10.12 16.47
CA ASP A 196 2.04 8.69 16.48
C ASP A 196 3.51 8.43 16.12
N SER A 197 4.11 7.48 16.82
CA SER A 197 5.48 7.04 16.57
C SER A 197 5.59 6.45 15.16
N LEU A 198 6.80 6.48 14.61
CA LEU A 198 7.12 5.83 13.34
C LEU A 198 6.66 4.37 13.35
N GLU A 199 6.95 3.67 14.45
CA GLU A 199 6.63 2.27 14.65
C GLU A 199 5.10 2.03 14.61
N LEU A 200 4.32 2.85 15.31
CA LEU A 200 2.85 2.73 15.31
C LEU A 200 2.25 2.95 13.91
N LYS A 201 2.72 3.98 13.19
CA LYS A 201 2.30 4.24 11.81
C LYS A 201 2.66 3.08 10.88
N ALA A 202 3.86 2.54 11.03
CA ALA A 202 4.36 1.44 10.21
C ALA A 202 3.55 0.17 10.42
N ASN A 203 3.28 -0.18 11.68
CA ASN A 203 2.51 -1.36 12.02
C ASN A 203 1.05 -1.25 11.61
N ARG A 204 0.44 -0.06 11.72
CA ARG A 204 -0.91 0.18 11.19
C ARG A 204 -0.96 -0.08 9.69
N LEU A 205 -0.04 0.48 8.90
CA LEU A 205 -0.01 0.22 7.44
C LEU A 205 0.20 -1.26 7.17
N TYR A 206 1.14 -1.88 7.87
CA TYR A 206 1.46 -3.29 7.71
C TYR A 206 0.25 -4.20 7.96
N THR A 207 -0.56 -3.92 8.98
CA THR A 207 -1.75 -4.71 9.31
C THR A 207 -2.98 -4.38 8.47
N GLU A 208 -2.96 -3.32 7.65
CA GLU A 208 -4.01 -3.08 6.64
C GLU A 208 -3.79 -3.92 5.36
N LEU A 209 -2.57 -4.43 5.12
CA LEU A 209 -2.27 -5.26 3.95
C LEU A 209 -3.16 -6.52 3.93
N PRO A 210 -3.45 -7.09 2.74
CA PRO A 210 -4.32 -8.27 2.63
C PRO A 210 -3.71 -9.49 3.29
N ILE A 211 -2.38 -9.52 3.42
CA ILE A 211 -1.64 -10.46 4.22
C ILE A 211 -0.55 -9.74 5.03
N TYR A 212 -0.41 -10.15 6.28
CA TYR A 212 0.68 -9.76 7.16
C TYR A 212 1.08 -10.95 8.03
N ILE A 213 2.28 -10.92 8.57
CA ILE A 213 2.91 -12.04 9.27
C ILE A 213 3.22 -11.63 10.70
N VAL A 214 2.73 -12.43 11.64
CA VAL A 214 3.05 -12.31 13.06
C VAL A 214 3.50 -13.69 13.55
N ASP A 215 4.80 -13.95 13.41
CA ASP A 215 5.41 -15.28 13.59
C ASP A 215 6.10 -15.50 14.94
N SER A 216 6.03 -14.53 15.85
CA SER A 216 6.58 -14.63 17.20
C SER A 216 5.69 -13.97 18.25
N ASN A 217 5.79 -14.45 19.48
CA ASN A 217 5.08 -13.89 20.63
C ASN A 217 5.49 -12.44 20.89
N ASP A 218 6.76 -12.09 20.66
CA ASP A 218 7.25 -10.72 20.85
C ASP A 218 6.55 -9.75 19.89
N LYS A 219 6.45 -10.10 18.61
CA LYS A 219 5.72 -9.29 17.62
C LYS A 219 4.22 -9.18 17.98
N GLN A 220 3.60 -10.25 18.46
CA GLN A 220 2.21 -10.19 18.93
C GLN A 220 2.04 -9.26 20.13
N THR A 221 2.97 -9.30 21.09
CA THR A 221 2.96 -8.43 22.27
C THR A 221 3.09 -6.97 21.86
N ILE A 222 4.04 -6.63 20.99
CA ILE A 222 4.22 -5.26 20.48
C ILE A 222 2.93 -4.74 19.83
N LEU A 223 2.31 -5.52 18.94
CA LEU A 223 1.07 -5.12 18.27
C LEU A 223 -0.09 -4.93 19.26
N LYS A 224 -0.21 -5.80 20.27
CA LYS A 224 -1.23 -5.67 21.33
C LYS A 224 -1.02 -4.43 22.20
N GLU A 225 0.22 -4.10 22.56
CA GLU A 225 0.55 -2.87 23.30
C GLU A 225 0.20 -1.61 22.51
N MET A 226 0.33 -1.67 21.18
CA MET A 226 -0.11 -0.64 20.25
C MET A 226 -1.64 -0.60 20.01
N GLN A 227 -2.40 -1.49 20.64
CA GLN A 227 -3.84 -1.67 20.44
C GLN A 227 -4.20 -2.00 18.97
N ILE A 228 -3.31 -2.71 18.28
CA ILE A 228 -3.55 -3.22 16.93
C ILE A 228 -4.12 -4.62 17.05
N GLU A 229 -5.35 -4.78 16.57
CA GLU A 229 -6.01 -6.07 16.52
C GLU A 229 -5.39 -6.95 15.42
N ILE A 230 -5.14 -8.20 15.78
CA ILE A 230 -4.53 -9.20 14.90
C ILE A 230 -5.49 -10.35 14.71
N TYR A 231 -5.70 -10.71 13.45
CA TYR A 231 -6.66 -11.71 13.02
C TYR A 231 -5.93 -12.83 12.29
N PRO A 232 -5.96 -14.07 12.82
CA PRO A 232 -5.39 -15.20 12.11
C PRO A 232 -6.20 -15.42 10.83
N THR A 233 -5.48 -15.62 9.72
CA THR A 233 -6.10 -15.97 8.43
C THR A 233 -5.20 -16.93 7.67
N THR A 234 -5.80 -17.80 6.86
CA THR A 234 -5.08 -18.71 5.98
C THR A 234 -4.78 -18.05 4.64
N ILE A 235 -3.84 -18.60 3.87
CA ILE A 235 -3.58 -18.09 2.52
C ILE A 235 -4.78 -18.26 1.59
N ASP A 236 -5.53 -19.35 1.72
CA ASP A 236 -6.72 -19.61 0.91
C ASP A 236 -7.84 -18.60 1.22
N GLU A 237 -8.01 -18.23 2.49
CA GLU A 237 -8.93 -17.15 2.88
C GLU A 237 -8.50 -15.79 2.32
N VAL A 238 -7.20 -15.49 2.31
CA VAL A 238 -6.67 -14.24 1.72
C VAL A 238 -6.96 -14.21 0.22
N LEU A 239 -6.66 -15.29 -0.50
CA LEU A 239 -6.89 -15.39 -1.93
C LEU A 239 -8.38 -15.27 -2.26
N GLN A 240 -9.26 -15.93 -1.50
CA GLN A 240 -10.70 -15.80 -1.68
C GLN A 240 -11.18 -14.37 -1.43
N LYS A 241 -10.77 -13.74 -0.33
CA LYS A 241 -11.12 -12.34 -0.03
C LYS A 241 -10.62 -11.38 -1.11
N GLN A 242 -9.44 -11.64 -1.67
CA GLN A 242 -8.95 -10.84 -2.79
C GLN A 242 -9.77 -11.07 -4.05
N GLN A 243 -10.15 -12.30 -4.39
CA GLN A 243 -11.03 -12.56 -5.53
C GLN A 243 -12.38 -11.85 -5.35
N ASP A 244 -13.02 -11.97 -4.18
CA ASP A 244 -14.29 -11.31 -3.87
C ASP A 244 -14.17 -9.77 -3.98
N PHE A 245 -13.07 -9.21 -3.47
CA PHE A 245 -12.78 -7.79 -3.57
C PHE A 245 -12.62 -7.33 -5.03
N TYR A 246 -11.87 -8.07 -5.84
CA TYR A 246 -11.68 -7.74 -7.27
C TYR A 246 -12.95 -7.93 -8.09
N ASP A 247 -13.78 -8.92 -7.78
CA ASP A 247 -15.08 -9.10 -8.43
C ASP A 247 -15.98 -7.90 -8.16
N ASN A 248 -16.06 -7.43 -6.90
CA ASN A 248 -16.80 -6.23 -6.53
C ASN A 248 -16.28 -4.98 -7.25
N ILE A 249 -14.95 -4.80 -7.32
CA ILE A 249 -14.36 -3.67 -8.06
C ILE A 249 -14.71 -3.73 -9.54
N CYS A 250 -14.59 -4.90 -10.16
CA CYS A 250 -14.87 -5.06 -11.58
C CYS A 250 -16.35 -4.78 -11.89
N GLU A 251 -17.26 -5.24 -11.04
CA GLU A 251 -18.70 -4.95 -11.13
C GLU A 251 -18.96 -3.44 -11.06
N GLU A 252 -18.42 -2.76 -10.04
CA GLU A 252 -18.57 -1.32 -9.83
C GLU A 252 -17.96 -0.48 -10.96
N MET A 253 -16.92 -1.00 -11.61
CA MET A 253 -16.28 -0.34 -12.76
C MET A 253 -16.93 -0.71 -14.11
N GLY A 254 -17.90 -1.63 -14.14
CA GLY A 254 -18.54 -2.09 -15.37
C GLY A 254 -17.58 -2.83 -16.32
N ILE A 255 -16.57 -3.52 -15.79
CA ILE A 255 -15.58 -4.29 -16.56
C ILE A 255 -15.72 -5.79 -16.30
N ASN A 256 -15.16 -6.60 -17.20
CA ASN A 256 -15.14 -8.04 -17.02
C ASN A 256 -14.36 -8.43 -15.77
N SER A 257 -14.83 -9.46 -15.06
CA SER A 257 -14.12 -9.99 -13.91
C SER A 257 -12.69 -10.41 -14.27
N ILE A 258 -11.79 -10.14 -13.34
CA ILE A 258 -10.39 -10.53 -13.45
C ILE A 258 -10.20 -11.73 -12.54
N LYS A 259 -9.70 -12.83 -13.11
CA LYS A 259 -9.25 -13.96 -12.30
C LYS A 259 -7.90 -13.60 -11.70
N VAL A 260 -7.89 -13.35 -10.40
CA VAL A 260 -6.68 -13.03 -9.66
C VAL A 260 -6.22 -14.21 -8.83
#